data_AF-A0A7V3N431-F1
#
_entry.id   AF-A0A7V3N431-F1
#
_cell.length_a   1.000
_cell.length_b   1.000
_cell.length_c   1.000
_cell.angle_alpha   90.00
_cell.angle_beta   90.00
_cell.angle_gamma   90.00
#
_symmetry.space_group_name_H-M   'P 1'
#
loop_
_entity.id
_entity.type
_entity.pdbx_description
1 polymer ?
#
loop_
_entity_poly.entity_id
_entity_poly.type
_entity_poly.pdbx_seq_one_letter_code
_entity_poly.pdbx_strand_id
1 'polypeptide(L)'
;MELIKLIEKVEEYKEKHSSITRALSKLSDFYSKGEITEKQFLILKADYEKEINFLTKELNGLLSEVKSKVEELENRLKELNIEYKRTKIDILLGDKPPDIGRAELAKIAKEIALTEHDYKQYKAILEAETEEDFEKIRKMAPPTSIKVENVTPVNELLEQEEQLKKKRLEGKAQLYLKPLEEIYKRLEKIKDFLTESLTEVETVKNALEEEAGKLVIKIRMGGPEEQSAKNRLMEVIKKVKEYDELLAKISKTVEEINKRLGEKELIMVESQEDASKIGQIEEINLEEASKILEELEKQGVEVISTVPKEKV
;
A
#
# COMPACT_ATOMS: atom_id res chain seq x y z
N MET A 1 -13.84 -21.22 -17.06
CA MET A 1 -14.25 -20.59 -18.33
C MET A 1 -13.27 -19.45 -18.62
N GLU A 2 -12.82 -19.25 -19.85
CA GLU A 2 -11.96 -18.10 -20.20
C GLU A 2 -12.74 -16.78 -20.05
N LEU A 3 -12.10 -15.72 -19.57
CA LEU A 3 -12.74 -14.43 -19.26
C LEU A 3 -13.53 -13.85 -20.44
N ILE A 4 -12.96 -13.91 -21.65
CA ILE A 4 -13.61 -13.39 -22.87
C ILE A 4 -14.92 -14.14 -23.15
N LYS A 5 -14.89 -15.48 -23.07
CA LYS A 5 -16.09 -16.32 -23.26
C LYS A 5 -17.15 -16.07 -22.18
N LEU A 6 -16.73 -15.72 -20.97
CA LEU A 6 -17.65 -15.37 -19.88
C LEU A 6 -18.32 -14.02 -20.17
N ILE A 7 -17.54 -13.01 -20.59
CA ILE A 7 -18.05 -11.69 -20.98
C ILE A 7 -19.09 -11.83 -22.11
N GLU A 8 -18.73 -12.55 -23.18
CA GLU A 8 -19.63 -12.79 -24.33
C GLU A 8 -20.96 -13.42 -23.90
N LYS A 9 -20.93 -14.45 -23.05
CA LYS A 9 -22.15 -15.13 -22.58
C LYS A 9 -23.01 -14.24 -21.68
N VAL A 10 -22.38 -13.49 -20.77
CA VAL A 10 -23.13 -12.60 -19.86
C VAL A 10 -23.79 -11.48 -20.65
N GLU A 11 -23.08 -10.89 -21.60
CA GLU A 11 -23.62 -9.87 -22.50
C GLU A 11 -24.77 -10.42 -23.34
N GLU A 12 -24.57 -11.56 -24.02
CA GLU A 12 -25.60 -12.20 -24.85
C GLU A 12 -26.87 -12.48 -24.05
N TYR A 13 -26.74 -13.04 -22.85
CA TYR A 13 -27.90 -13.35 -22.02
C TYR A 13 -28.58 -12.11 -21.46
N LYS A 14 -27.85 -11.04 -21.13
CA LYS A 14 -28.45 -9.76 -20.72
C LYS A 14 -29.20 -9.10 -21.88
N GLU A 15 -28.63 -9.12 -23.08
CA GLU A 15 -29.28 -8.57 -24.28
C GLU A 15 -30.56 -9.35 -24.62
N LYS A 16 -30.48 -10.68 -24.66
CA LYS A 16 -31.64 -11.56 -24.89
C LYS A 16 -32.72 -11.34 -23.84
N HIS A 17 -32.35 -11.27 -22.56
CA HIS A 17 -33.28 -11.03 -21.46
C HIS A 17 -34.01 -9.70 -21.63
N SER A 18 -33.27 -8.62 -21.93
CA SER A 18 -33.84 -7.30 -22.19
C SER A 18 -34.78 -7.30 -23.41
N SER A 19 -34.37 -7.95 -24.51
CA SER A 19 -35.17 -8.06 -25.74
C SER A 19 -36.49 -8.80 -25.51
N ILE A 20 -36.45 -9.94 -24.82
CA ILE A 20 -37.65 -10.74 -24.53
C ILE A 20 -38.55 -10.03 -23.53
N THR A 21 -37.97 -9.36 -22.52
CA THR A 21 -38.75 -8.54 -21.59
C THR A 21 -39.50 -7.41 -22.31
N ARG A 22 -38.85 -6.74 -23.28
CA ARG A 22 -39.50 -5.74 -24.14
C ARG A 22 -40.59 -6.37 -25.02
N ALA A 23 -40.35 -7.55 -25.58
CA ALA A 23 -41.35 -8.26 -26.39
C ALA A 23 -42.58 -8.65 -25.58
N LEU A 24 -42.38 -9.17 -24.36
CA LEU A 24 -43.44 -9.47 -23.40
C LEU A 24 -44.23 -8.22 -23.02
N SER A 25 -43.56 -7.08 -22.80
CA SER A 25 -44.25 -5.81 -22.53
C SER A 25 -45.14 -5.38 -23.70
N LYS A 26 -44.67 -5.50 -24.95
CA LYS A 26 -45.43 -5.18 -26.16
C LYS A 26 -46.59 -6.14 -26.42
N LEU A 27 -46.52 -7.37 -25.91
CA LEU A 27 -47.58 -8.37 -26.07
C LEU A 27 -48.92 -7.88 -25.48
N SER A 28 -48.85 -7.14 -24.36
CA SER A 28 -50.02 -6.49 -23.74
C SER A 28 -50.66 -5.44 -24.64
N ASP A 29 -49.85 -4.70 -25.41
CA ASP A 29 -50.34 -3.69 -26.35
C ASP A 29 -51.04 -4.35 -27.54
N PHE A 30 -50.48 -5.44 -28.09
CA PHE A 30 -51.08 -6.19 -29.19
C PHE A 30 -52.43 -6.79 -28.80
N TYR A 31 -52.54 -7.33 -27.58
CA TYR A 31 -53.79 -7.84 -27.05
C TYR A 31 -54.83 -6.72 -26.88
N SER A 32 -54.41 -5.59 -26.29
CA SER A 32 -55.31 -4.44 -26.04
C SER A 32 -55.82 -3.78 -27.32
N LYS A 33 -55.03 -3.82 -28.40
CA LYS A 33 -55.42 -3.35 -29.75
C LYS A 33 -56.26 -4.37 -30.53
N GLY A 34 -56.47 -5.57 -29.99
CA GLY A 34 -57.20 -6.65 -30.67
C GLY A 34 -56.43 -7.30 -31.84
N GLU A 35 -55.11 -7.10 -31.92
CA GLU A 35 -54.26 -7.66 -32.98
C GLU A 35 -54.03 -9.17 -32.79
N ILE A 36 -54.23 -9.69 -31.57
CA ILE A 36 -54.13 -11.10 -31.22
C ILE A 36 -55.31 -11.55 -30.35
N THR A 37 -55.65 -12.83 -30.42
CA THR A 37 -56.69 -13.44 -29.57
C THR A 37 -56.21 -13.69 -28.15
N GLU A 38 -57.13 -13.82 -27.19
CA GLU A 38 -56.82 -14.19 -25.79
C GLU A 38 -56.03 -15.51 -25.71
N LYS A 39 -56.42 -16.51 -26.51
CA LYS A 39 -55.69 -17.79 -26.57
C LYS A 39 -54.25 -17.63 -27.05
N GLN A 40 -54.01 -16.81 -28.08
CA GLN A 40 -52.66 -16.51 -28.57
C GLN A 40 -51.85 -15.71 -27.56
N PHE A 41 -52.49 -14.73 -26.90
CA PHE A 41 -51.86 -13.94 -25.83
C PHE A 41 -51.38 -14.83 -24.68
N LEU A 42 -52.23 -15.75 -24.18
CA LEU A 42 -51.87 -16.63 -23.07
C LEU A 42 -50.70 -17.57 -23.43
N ILE A 43 -50.68 -18.11 -24.65
CA ILE A 43 -49.60 -18.98 -25.13
C ILE A 43 -48.28 -18.20 -25.22
N LEU A 44 -48.28 -17.06 -25.93
CA LEU A 44 -47.08 -16.24 -26.12
C LEU A 44 -46.54 -15.68 -24.79
N LYS A 45 -47.44 -15.28 -23.90
CA LYS A 45 -47.07 -14.81 -22.56
C LYS A 45 -46.34 -15.91 -21.79
N ALA A 46 -46.90 -17.12 -21.76
CA ALA A 46 -46.28 -18.26 -21.08
C ALA A 46 -44.91 -18.63 -21.68
N ASP A 47 -44.78 -18.57 -23.01
CA ASP A 47 -43.51 -18.86 -23.69
C ASP A 47 -42.44 -17.81 -23.36
N TYR A 48 -42.78 -16.52 -23.40
CA TYR A 48 -41.85 -15.45 -23.02
C TYR A 48 -41.47 -15.52 -21.53
N GLU A 49 -42.43 -15.75 -20.63
CA GLU A 49 -42.15 -15.91 -19.20
C GLU A 49 -41.24 -17.11 -18.94
N LYS A 50 -41.43 -18.23 -19.66
CA LYS A 50 -40.57 -19.41 -19.58
C LYS A 50 -39.14 -19.10 -20.02
N GLU A 51 -38.98 -18.37 -21.13
CA GLU A 51 -37.67 -17.98 -21.64
C GLU A 51 -36.97 -16.97 -20.70
N ILE A 52 -37.69 -15.98 -20.16
CA ILE A 52 -37.17 -15.05 -19.15
C ILE A 52 -36.68 -15.80 -17.92
N ASN A 53 -37.46 -16.78 -17.44
CA ASN A 53 -37.07 -17.59 -16.28
C ASN A 53 -35.82 -18.44 -16.57
N PHE A 54 -35.71 -19.00 -17.78
CA PHE A 54 -34.52 -19.72 -18.22
C PHE A 54 -33.29 -18.80 -18.24
N LEU A 55 -33.36 -17.66 -18.93
CA LEU A 55 -32.27 -16.70 -19.02
C LEU A 55 -31.87 -16.13 -17.65
N THR A 56 -32.85 -15.86 -16.78
CA THR A 56 -32.60 -15.39 -15.41
C THR A 56 -31.83 -16.44 -14.61
N LYS A 57 -32.19 -17.72 -14.75
CA LYS A 57 -31.48 -18.81 -14.07
C LYS A 57 -30.05 -18.95 -14.58
N GLU A 58 -29.84 -18.91 -15.90
CA GLU A 58 -28.51 -19.00 -16.50
C GLU A 58 -27.62 -17.81 -16.12
N LEU A 59 -28.16 -16.59 -16.17
CA LEU A 59 -27.46 -15.37 -15.72
C LEU A 59 -27.08 -15.46 -14.24
N ASN A 60 -28.00 -15.88 -13.38
CA ASN A 60 -27.72 -16.03 -11.95
C ASN A 60 -26.62 -17.07 -11.70
N GLY A 61 -26.60 -18.16 -12.47
CA GLY A 61 -25.52 -19.16 -12.42
C GLY A 61 -24.16 -18.54 -12.74
N LEU A 62 -24.05 -17.88 -13.90
CA LEU A 62 -22.80 -17.22 -14.33
C LEU A 62 -22.35 -16.13 -13.36
N LEU A 63 -23.27 -15.27 -12.91
CA LEU A 63 -22.96 -14.19 -11.97
C LEU A 63 -22.58 -14.74 -10.58
N SER A 64 -23.11 -15.89 -10.18
CA SER A 64 -22.69 -16.56 -8.94
C SER A 64 -21.25 -17.07 -9.06
N GLU A 65 -20.84 -17.62 -10.20
CA GLU A 65 -19.45 -18.00 -10.47
C GLU A 65 -18.53 -16.79 -10.43
N VAL A 66 -18.95 -15.67 -11.05
CA VAL A 66 -18.19 -14.40 -11.02
C VAL A 66 -18.04 -13.90 -9.58
N LYS A 67 -19.11 -13.89 -8.78
CA LYS A 67 -19.05 -13.47 -7.36
C LYS A 67 -18.07 -14.31 -6.56
N SER A 68 -18.12 -15.63 -6.71
CA SER A 68 -17.18 -16.53 -6.06
C SER A 68 -15.74 -16.24 -6.47
N LYS A 69 -15.49 -15.93 -7.75
CA LYS A 69 -14.15 -15.57 -8.22
C LYS A 69 -13.67 -14.21 -7.68
N VAL A 70 -14.57 -13.24 -7.56
CA VAL A 70 -14.27 -11.94 -6.94
C VAL A 70 -13.85 -12.11 -5.48
N GLU A 71 -14.58 -12.94 -4.71
CA GLU A 71 -14.24 -13.25 -3.32
C GLU A 71 -12.89 -13.98 -3.20
N GLU A 72 -12.62 -14.95 -4.09
CA GLU A 72 -11.34 -15.65 -4.15
C GLU A 72 -10.17 -14.68 -4.40
N LEU A 73 -10.31 -13.79 -5.38
CA LEU A 73 -9.30 -12.79 -5.72
C LEU A 73 -9.13 -11.76 -4.61
N GLU A 74 -10.20 -11.35 -3.93
CA GLU A 74 -10.13 -10.44 -2.79
C GLU A 74 -9.33 -11.06 -1.63
N ASN A 75 -9.59 -12.33 -1.31
CA ASN A 75 -8.83 -13.04 -0.28
C ASN A 75 -7.36 -13.19 -0.69
N ARG A 76 -7.10 -13.53 -1.97
CA ARG A 76 -5.74 -13.62 -2.49
C ARG A 76 -4.98 -12.29 -2.41
N LEU A 77 -5.65 -11.17 -2.68
CA LEU A 77 -5.06 -9.84 -2.52
C LEU A 77 -4.70 -9.54 -1.06
N LYS A 78 -5.54 -9.92 -0.11
CA LYS A 78 -5.24 -9.76 1.33
C LYS A 78 -3.99 -10.56 1.71
N GLU A 79 -3.89 -11.82 1.28
CA GLU A 79 -2.72 -12.67 1.53
C GLU A 79 -1.44 -12.07 0.94
N LEU A 80 -1.46 -11.68 -0.33
CA LEU A 80 -0.29 -11.10 -1.01
C LEU A 80 0.15 -9.78 -0.36
N ASN A 81 -0.79 -8.95 0.09
CA ASN A 81 -0.47 -7.72 0.81
C ASN A 81 0.22 -7.99 2.16
N ILE A 82 -0.23 -9.01 2.89
CA ILE A 82 0.42 -9.46 4.13
C ILE A 82 1.83 -9.96 3.84
N GLU A 83 2.01 -10.77 2.80
CA GLU A 83 3.31 -11.30 2.37
C GLU A 83 4.28 -10.18 1.96
N TYR A 84 3.77 -9.18 1.23
CA TYR A 84 4.53 -7.99 0.84
C TYR A 84 4.99 -7.20 2.08
N LYS A 85 4.07 -6.91 3.02
CA LYS A 85 4.38 -6.21 4.28
C LYS A 85 5.43 -6.99 5.09
N ARG A 86 5.25 -8.30 5.26
CA ARG A 86 6.18 -9.15 6.01
C ARG A 86 7.58 -9.15 5.39
N THR A 87 7.67 -9.33 4.07
CA THR A 87 8.94 -9.29 3.35
C THR A 87 9.62 -7.93 3.51
N LYS A 88 8.86 -6.84 3.47
CA LYS A 88 9.38 -5.48 3.70
C LYS A 88 9.94 -5.34 5.13
N ILE A 89 9.23 -5.84 6.14
CA ILE A 89 9.70 -5.85 7.53
C ILE A 89 11.00 -6.67 7.65
N ASP A 90 11.07 -7.86 7.07
CA ASP A 90 12.27 -8.71 7.13
C ASP A 90 13.51 -7.99 6.56
N ILE A 91 13.35 -7.21 5.48
CA ILE A 91 14.44 -6.40 4.92
C ILE A 91 14.80 -5.26 5.88
N LEU A 92 13.81 -4.53 6.42
CA LEU A 92 14.04 -3.41 7.32
C LEU A 92 14.78 -3.82 8.59
N LEU A 93 14.42 -4.98 9.15
CA LEU A 93 15.05 -5.56 10.34
C LEU A 93 16.42 -6.22 10.06
N GLY A 94 16.79 -6.39 8.79
CA GLY A 94 18.03 -7.06 8.38
C GLY A 94 17.98 -8.59 8.46
N ASP A 95 16.80 -9.18 8.66
CA ASP A 95 16.59 -10.63 8.64
C ASP A 95 16.67 -11.19 7.20
N LYS A 96 16.46 -10.34 6.18
CA LYS A 96 16.57 -10.67 4.76
C LYS A 96 17.49 -9.68 4.02
N PRO A 97 18.46 -10.16 3.21
CA PRO A 97 19.32 -9.28 2.43
C PRO A 97 18.53 -8.39 1.45
N PRO A 98 18.92 -7.12 1.23
CA PRO A 98 18.15 -6.18 0.39
C PRO A 98 17.99 -6.63 -1.06
N ASP A 99 19.01 -7.25 -1.67
CA ASP A 99 18.93 -7.69 -3.06
C ASP A 99 17.91 -8.80 -3.27
N ILE A 100 17.95 -9.81 -2.39
CA ILE A 100 17.02 -10.95 -2.40
C ILE A 100 15.61 -10.46 -2.06
N GLY A 101 15.49 -9.69 -0.98
CA GLY A 101 14.20 -9.15 -0.53
C GLY A 101 13.54 -8.24 -1.56
N ARG A 102 14.30 -7.39 -2.27
CA ARG A 102 13.75 -6.55 -3.34
C ARG A 102 13.24 -7.36 -4.52
N ALA A 103 13.94 -8.43 -4.91
CA ALA A 103 13.47 -9.32 -5.96
C ALA A 103 12.16 -10.02 -5.57
N GLU A 104 12.04 -10.43 -4.30
CA GLU A 104 10.82 -11.03 -3.76
C GLU A 104 9.67 -10.03 -3.67
N LEU A 105 9.91 -8.81 -3.15
CA LEU A 105 8.93 -7.72 -3.19
C LEU A 105 8.48 -7.40 -4.62
N ALA A 106 9.38 -7.43 -5.59
CA ALA A 106 9.03 -7.20 -6.99
C ALA A 106 8.13 -8.29 -7.56
N LYS A 107 8.39 -9.55 -7.20
CA LYS A 107 7.55 -10.68 -7.58
C LYS A 107 6.15 -10.55 -6.94
N ILE A 108 6.09 -10.31 -5.63
CA ILE A 108 4.81 -10.16 -4.92
C ILE A 108 4.03 -8.95 -5.45
N ALA A 109 4.68 -7.81 -5.66
CA ALA A 109 4.03 -6.62 -6.20
C ALA A 109 3.48 -6.85 -7.61
N LYS A 110 4.18 -7.65 -8.44
CA LYS A 110 3.67 -8.08 -9.75
C LYS A 110 2.43 -8.96 -9.61
N GLU A 111 2.46 -9.91 -8.68
CA GLU A 111 1.31 -10.77 -8.41
C GLU A 111 0.11 -9.99 -7.88
N ILE A 112 0.31 -9.01 -6.98
CA ILE A 112 -0.72 -8.09 -6.50
C ILE A 112 -1.33 -7.33 -7.68
N ALA A 113 -0.50 -6.72 -8.52
CA ALA A 113 -0.96 -5.89 -9.62
C ALA A 113 -1.77 -6.69 -10.66
N LEU A 114 -1.38 -7.94 -10.94
CA LEU A 114 -2.13 -8.84 -11.82
C LEU A 114 -3.43 -9.31 -11.16
N THR A 115 -3.39 -9.69 -9.88
CA THR A 115 -4.59 -10.13 -9.14
C THR A 115 -5.60 -9.00 -8.98
N GLU A 116 -5.14 -7.77 -8.77
CA GLU A 116 -5.99 -6.58 -8.68
C GLU A 116 -6.61 -6.24 -10.03
N HIS A 117 -5.85 -6.39 -11.13
CA HIS A 117 -6.38 -6.26 -12.48
C HIS A 117 -7.52 -7.26 -12.73
N ASP A 118 -7.29 -8.54 -12.43
CA ASP A 118 -8.30 -9.57 -12.60
C ASP A 118 -9.52 -9.31 -11.72
N TYR A 119 -9.31 -8.93 -10.46
CA TYR A 119 -10.38 -8.54 -9.53
C TYR A 119 -11.25 -7.43 -10.12
N LYS A 120 -10.63 -6.38 -10.66
CA LYS A 120 -11.34 -5.26 -11.29
C LYS A 120 -12.15 -5.71 -12.51
N GLN A 121 -11.60 -6.58 -13.36
CA GLN A 121 -12.32 -7.11 -14.51
C GLN A 121 -13.55 -7.93 -14.09
N TYR A 122 -13.39 -8.88 -13.18
CA TYR A 122 -14.51 -9.71 -12.70
C TYR A 122 -15.56 -8.89 -11.96
N LYS A 123 -15.14 -7.89 -11.16
CA LYS A 123 -16.07 -6.97 -10.50
C LYS A 123 -16.86 -6.14 -11.52
N ALA A 124 -16.19 -5.63 -12.55
CA ALA A 124 -16.85 -4.87 -13.60
C ALA A 124 -17.90 -5.70 -14.37
N ILE A 125 -17.71 -7.03 -14.54
CA ILE A 125 -18.73 -7.90 -15.15
C ILE A 125 -20.03 -7.92 -14.32
N LEU A 126 -19.93 -7.88 -12.99
CA LEU A 126 -21.10 -7.84 -12.11
C LEU A 126 -21.90 -6.54 -12.27
N GLU A 127 -21.20 -5.45 -12.56
CA GLU A 127 -21.74 -4.08 -12.64
C GLU A 127 -22.15 -3.69 -14.07
N ALA A 128 -21.67 -4.38 -15.11
CA ALA A 128 -21.91 -4.05 -16.51
C ALA A 128 -23.37 -4.25 -16.92
N GLU A 129 -24.02 -3.22 -17.45
CA GLU A 129 -25.41 -3.30 -17.94
C GLU A 129 -25.52 -3.11 -19.45
N THR A 130 -24.53 -2.48 -20.07
CA THR A 130 -24.53 -2.09 -21.48
C THR A 130 -23.38 -2.73 -22.25
N GLU A 131 -23.53 -2.82 -23.58
CA GLU A 131 -22.45 -3.26 -24.50
C GLU A 131 -21.18 -2.40 -24.34
N GLU A 132 -21.34 -1.08 -24.12
CA GLU A 132 -20.20 -0.19 -23.87
C GLU A 132 -19.43 -0.57 -22.60
N ASP A 133 -20.10 -1.08 -21.57
CA ASP A 133 -19.45 -1.52 -20.34
C ASP A 133 -18.66 -2.81 -20.57
N PHE A 134 -19.22 -3.78 -21.30
CA PHE A 134 -18.50 -4.99 -21.68
C PHE A 134 -17.29 -4.70 -22.56
N GLU A 135 -17.41 -3.73 -23.47
CA GLU A 135 -16.31 -3.29 -24.31
C GLU A 135 -15.19 -2.59 -23.51
N LYS A 136 -15.52 -1.83 -22.46
CA LYS A 136 -14.52 -1.29 -21.53
C LYS A 136 -13.78 -2.41 -20.82
N ILE A 137 -14.48 -3.47 -20.38
CA ILE A 137 -13.87 -4.62 -19.67
C ILE A 137 -12.88 -5.33 -20.58
N ARG A 138 -13.24 -5.58 -21.85
CA ARG A 138 -12.34 -6.19 -22.86
C ARG A 138 -11.07 -5.38 -23.11
N LYS A 139 -11.17 -4.05 -23.01
CA LYS A 139 -10.05 -3.11 -23.23
C LYS A 139 -9.18 -2.90 -21.99
N MET A 140 -9.54 -3.47 -20.84
CA MET A 140 -8.68 -3.41 -19.65
C MET A 140 -7.38 -4.16 -19.92
N ALA A 141 -6.27 -3.44 -19.83
CA ALA A 141 -4.94 -3.98 -20.07
C ALA A 141 -4.25 -4.24 -18.72
N PRO A 142 -3.48 -5.34 -18.61
CA PRO A 142 -2.71 -5.62 -17.42
C PRO A 142 -1.62 -4.55 -17.23
N PRO A 143 -1.24 -4.26 -15.99
CA PRO A 143 -0.19 -3.29 -15.70
C PRO A 143 1.15 -3.74 -16.32
N THR A 144 1.77 -2.83 -17.09
CA THR A 144 3.02 -3.10 -17.83
C THR A 144 4.27 -2.78 -17.02
N SER A 145 4.15 -1.96 -15.98
CA SER A 145 5.25 -1.61 -15.07
C SER A 145 4.78 -1.62 -13.63
N ILE A 146 5.52 -2.31 -12.77
CA ILE A 146 5.33 -2.29 -11.32
C ILE A 146 6.53 -1.58 -10.71
N LYS A 147 6.27 -0.52 -9.93
CA LYS A 147 7.29 0.15 -9.14
C LYS A 147 7.38 -0.52 -7.78
N VAL A 148 8.60 -0.88 -7.39
CA VAL A 148 8.90 -1.50 -6.11
C VAL A 148 9.75 -0.50 -5.35
N GLU A 149 9.38 -0.23 -4.10
CA GLU A 149 10.14 0.68 -3.26
C GLU A 149 11.54 0.12 -3.00
N ASN A 150 12.53 1.01 -2.99
CA ASN A 150 13.86 0.64 -2.56
C ASN A 150 13.87 0.59 -1.03
N VAL A 151 13.95 -0.61 -0.46
CA VAL A 151 13.96 -0.84 0.99
C VAL A 151 15.40 -1.00 1.45
N THR A 152 15.86 -0.10 2.32
CA THR A 152 17.18 -0.14 2.94
C THR A 152 17.03 -0.60 4.39
N PRO A 153 17.83 -1.56 4.87
CA PRO A 153 17.81 -1.99 6.27
C PRO A 153 18.07 -0.81 7.21
N VAL A 154 17.44 -0.84 8.38
CA VAL A 154 17.59 0.24 9.37
C VAL A 154 19.05 0.38 9.81
N ASN A 155 19.74 -0.73 10.05
CA ASN A 155 21.15 -0.70 10.47
C ASN A 155 22.05 0.02 9.45
N GLU A 156 21.83 -0.18 8.15
CA GLU A 156 22.60 0.52 7.12
C GLU A 156 22.34 2.04 7.14
N LEU A 157 21.09 2.46 7.36
CA LEU A 157 20.75 3.87 7.50
C LEU A 157 21.39 4.49 8.74
N LEU A 158 21.44 3.75 9.85
CA LEU A 158 22.10 4.19 11.09
C LEU A 158 23.62 4.30 10.91
N GLU A 159 24.25 3.37 10.21
CA GLU A 159 25.69 3.46 9.89
C GLU A 159 25.99 4.67 8.99
N GLN A 160 25.16 4.93 7.99
CA GLN A 160 25.29 6.11 7.12
C GLN A 160 25.14 7.42 7.93
N GLU A 161 24.18 7.46 8.86
CA GLU A 161 23.99 8.57 9.78
C GLU A 161 25.26 8.84 10.61
N GLU A 162 25.84 7.80 11.22
CA GLU A 162 27.07 7.93 12.00
C GLU A 162 28.27 8.40 11.17
N GLN A 163 28.40 7.92 9.94
CA GLN A 163 29.46 8.37 9.03
C GLN A 163 29.31 9.86 8.67
N LEU A 164 28.08 10.32 8.46
CA LEU A 164 27.80 11.74 8.20
C LEU A 164 28.05 12.61 9.45
N LYS A 165 27.69 12.13 10.64
CA LYS A 165 28.02 12.77 11.92
C LYS A 165 29.54 12.89 12.13
N LYS A 166 30.34 11.90 11.73
CA LYS A 166 31.81 12.01 11.75
C LYS A 166 32.33 13.10 10.80
N LYS A 167 31.79 13.17 9.57
CA LYS A 167 32.13 14.23 8.60
C LYS A 167 31.74 15.64 9.08
N ARG A 168 30.73 15.78 9.95
CA ARG A 168 30.42 17.05 10.64
C ARG A 168 31.61 17.54 11.46
N LEU A 169 32.22 16.65 12.24
CA LEU A 169 33.37 16.98 13.08
C LEU A 169 34.60 17.41 12.25
N GLU A 170 34.65 17.05 10.97
CA GLU A 170 35.70 17.44 10.01
C GLU A 170 35.46 18.81 9.34
N GLY A 171 34.37 19.53 9.68
CA GLY A 171 34.20 20.96 9.35
C GLY A 171 33.56 21.28 7.99
N LYS A 172 32.92 20.33 7.30
CA LYS A 172 32.28 20.57 5.97
C LYS A 172 30.74 20.66 6.05
N ALA A 173 30.23 21.67 6.77
CA ALA A 173 28.81 21.92 7.07
C ALA A 173 27.82 21.62 5.91
N GLN A 174 28.10 22.17 4.73
CA GLN A 174 27.18 22.07 3.58
C GLN A 174 27.14 20.67 2.93
N LEU A 175 28.14 19.82 3.16
CA LEU A 175 28.24 18.50 2.51
C LEU A 175 27.54 17.36 3.27
N TYR A 176 27.17 17.55 4.54
CA TYR A 176 26.54 16.49 5.35
C TYR A 176 25.10 16.77 5.77
N LEU A 177 24.66 18.04 5.87
CA LEU A 177 23.32 18.38 6.39
C LEU A 177 22.18 17.83 5.52
N LYS A 178 22.20 18.08 4.20
CA LYS A 178 21.15 17.58 3.29
C LYS A 178 21.04 16.05 3.26
N PRO A 179 22.14 15.28 3.10
CA PRO A 179 22.08 13.82 3.21
C PRO A 179 21.56 13.32 4.55
N LEU A 180 21.93 13.98 5.65
CA LEU A 180 21.49 13.61 7.00
C LEU A 180 19.98 13.84 7.19
N GLU A 181 19.44 14.97 6.72
CA GLU A 181 18.00 15.23 6.72
C GLU A 181 17.22 14.19 5.91
N GLU A 182 17.76 13.73 4.78
CA GLU A 182 17.14 12.70 3.96
C GLU A 182 17.09 11.35 4.70
N ILE A 183 18.16 10.98 5.40
CA ILE A 183 18.19 9.78 6.24
C ILE A 183 17.13 9.88 7.33
N TYR A 184 17.02 11.01 8.04
CA TYR A 184 16.00 11.18 9.06
C TYR A 184 14.57 11.07 8.52
N LYS A 185 14.29 11.66 7.35
CA LYS A 185 12.98 11.50 6.67
C LYS A 185 12.69 10.04 6.32
N ARG A 186 13.71 9.27 5.93
CA ARG A 186 13.55 7.83 5.66
C ARG A 186 13.31 7.05 6.96
N LEU A 187 14.06 7.33 8.02
CA LEU A 187 13.87 6.70 9.33
C LEU A 187 12.48 6.98 9.92
N GLU A 188 11.96 8.20 9.75
CA GLU A 188 10.61 8.58 10.17
C GLU A 188 9.53 7.77 9.43
N LYS A 189 9.63 7.67 8.10
CA LYS A 189 8.73 6.81 7.31
C LYS A 189 8.80 5.33 7.69
N ILE A 190 10.01 4.84 7.99
CA ILE A 190 10.21 3.46 8.45
C ILE A 190 9.57 3.25 9.82
N LYS A 191 9.76 4.19 10.75
CA LYS A 191 9.14 4.16 12.08
C LYS A 191 7.62 4.09 11.98
N ASP A 192 7.01 4.94 11.17
CA ASP A 192 5.55 4.97 11.01
C ASP A 192 5.04 3.63 10.48
N PHE A 193 5.69 3.10 9.44
CA PHE A 193 5.38 1.79 8.87
C PHE A 193 5.54 0.64 9.88
N LEU A 194 6.62 0.64 10.66
CA LEU A 194 6.89 -0.39 11.67
C LEU A 194 5.89 -0.31 12.84
N THR A 195 5.46 0.89 13.22
CA THR A 195 4.48 1.10 14.30
C THR A 195 3.09 0.62 13.86
N GLU A 196 2.67 0.94 12.63
CA GLU A 196 1.44 0.39 12.05
C GLU A 196 1.50 -1.15 12.00
N SER A 197 2.61 -1.70 11.52
CA SER A 197 2.84 -3.14 11.44
C SER A 197 2.81 -3.82 12.82
N LEU A 198 3.32 -3.15 13.86
CA LEU A 198 3.32 -3.65 15.23
C LEU A 198 1.88 -3.87 15.72
N THR A 199 1.00 -2.90 15.51
CA THR A 199 -0.43 -3.01 15.88
C THR A 199 -1.13 -4.13 15.11
N GLU A 200 -0.84 -4.29 13.83
CA GLU A 200 -1.39 -5.38 13.01
C GLU A 200 -0.95 -6.76 13.52
N VAL A 201 0.35 -6.93 13.76
CA VAL A 201 0.93 -8.18 14.26
C VAL A 201 0.38 -8.53 15.64
N GLU A 202 0.26 -7.54 16.53
CA GLU A 202 -0.29 -7.73 17.89
C GLU A 202 -1.75 -8.17 17.84
N THR A 203 -2.55 -7.60 16.93
CA THR A 203 -3.95 -8.01 16.71
C THR A 203 -4.05 -9.48 16.27
N VAL A 204 -3.20 -9.90 15.32
CA VAL A 204 -3.17 -11.30 14.84
C VAL A 204 -2.71 -12.26 15.93
N LYS A 205 -1.70 -11.86 16.71
CA LYS A 205 -1.20 -12.64 17.85
C LYS A 205 -2.31 -12.85 18.88
N ASN A 206 -3.02 -11.79 19.27
CA ASN A 206 -4.11 -11.86 20.25
C ASN A 206 -5.23 -12.82 19.78
N ALA A 207 -5.59 -12.78 18.49
CA ALA A 207 -6.57 -13.70 17.92
C ALA A 207 -6.12 -15.18 17.99
N LEU A 208 -4.82 -15.44 17.77
CA LEU A 208 -4.23 -16.77 17.91
C LEU A 208 -4.21 -17.24 19.37
N GLU A 209 -3.93 -16.37 20.33
CA GLU A 209 -3.99 -16.69 21.76
C GLU A 209 -5.42 -17.05 22.20
N GLU A 210 -6.43 -16.33 21.69
CA GLU A 210 -7.84 -16.69 21.89
C GLU A 210 -8.19 -18.05 21.27
N GLU A 211 -7.72 -18.34 20.05
CA GLU A 211 -7.88 -19.65 19.41
C GLU A 211 -7.23 -20.75 20.26
N ALA A 212 -6.01 -20.53 20.75
CA ALA A 212 -5.33 -21.45 21.65
C ALA A 212 -6.15 -21.71 22.92
N GLY A 213 -6.72 -20.67 23.54
CA GLY A 213 -7.62 -20.81 24.69
C GLY A 213 -8.83 -21.70 24.40
N LYS A 214 -9.50 -21.49 23.25
CA LYS A 214 -10.64 -22.31 22.81
C LYS A 214 -10.23 -23.77 22.57
N LEU A 215 -9.08 -24.01 21.95
CA LEU A 215 -8.55 -25.35 21.70
C LEU A 215 -8.20 -26.08 23.01
N VAL A 216 -7.62 -25.38 23.99
CA VAL A 216 -7.35 -25.94 25.33
C VAL A 216 -8.65 -26.40 26.00
N ILE A 217 -9.72 -25.61 25.90
CA ILE A 217 -11.04 -26.00 26.44
C ILE A 217 -11.55 -27.25 25.73
N LYS A 218 -11.51 -27.29 24.38
CA LYS A 218 -11.91 -28.47 23.60
C LYS A 218 -11.13 -29.73 23.98
N ILE A 219 -9.82 -29.61 24.17
CA ILE A 219 -8.97 -30.73 24.60
C ILE A 219 -9.37 -31.21 26.00
N ARG A 220 -9.66 -30.29 26.93
CA ARG A 220 -10.09 -30.63 28.30
C ARG A 220 -11.47 -31.28 28.35
N MET A 221 -12.38 -30.90 27.47
CA MET A 221 -13.73 -31.49 27.39
C MET A 221 -13.72 -32.93 26.85
N GLY A 222 -12.62 -33.34 26.18
CA GLY A 222 -12.49 -34.66 25.56
C GLY A 222 -13.42 -34.85 24.35
N GLY A 223 -13.16 -35.88 23.56
CA GLY A 223 -14.01 -36.26 22.44
C GLY A 223 -13.24 -36.75 21.20
N PRO A 224 -13.96 -37.12 20.14
CA PRO A 224 -13.36 -37.68 18.93
C PRO A 224 -12.40 -36.73 18.20
N GLU A 225 -12.47 -35.42 18.45
CA GLU A 225 -11.61 -34.39 17.83
C GLU A 225 -10.38 -34.00 18.67
N GLU A 226 -10.15 -34.62 19.83
CA GLU A 226 -9.10 -34.20 20.78
C GLU A 226 -7.70 -34.18 20.16
N GLN A 227 -7.35 -35.22 19.38
CA GLN A 227 -6.03 -35.31 18.77
C GLN A 227 -5.82 -34.23 17.69
N SER A 228 -6.86 -33.91 16.93
CA SER A 228 -6.85 -32.82 15.95
C SER A 228 -6.65 -31.47 16.65
N ALA A 229 -7.38 -31.24 17.74
CA ALA A 229 -7.26 -30.02 18.54
C ALA A 229 -5.85 -29.87 19.17
N LYS A 230 -5.22 -30.95 19.62
CA LYS A 230 -3.83 -30.94 20.13
C LYS A 230 -2.83 -30.55 19.05
N ASN A 231 -2.93 -31.14 17.86
CA ASN A 231 -2.05 -30.81 16.75
C ASN A 231 -2.19 -29.34 16.36
N ARG A 232 -3.44 -28.86 16.24
CA ARG A 232 -3.72 -27.47 15.93
C ARG A 232 -3.20 -26.51 17.00
N LEU A 233 -3.36 -26.85 18.27
CA LEU A 233 -2.85 -26.05 19.38
C LEU A 233 -1.31 -25.90 19.32
N MET A 234 -0.58 -26.96 18.98
CA MET A 234 0.88 -26.88 18.80
C MET A 234 1.28 -25.94 17.67
N GLU A 235 0.57 -25.97 16.53
CA GLU A 235 0.80 -25.04 15.43
C GLU A 235 0.55 -23.58 15.84
N VAL A 236 -0.54 -23.34 16.56
CA VAL A 236 -0.91 -22.01 17.05
C VAL A 236 0.15 -21.48 18.02
N ILE A 237 0.58 -22.28 19.00
CA ILE A 237 1.63 -21.90 19.96
C ILE A 237 2.94 -21.56 19.23
N LYS A 238 3.31 -22.33 18.21
CA LYS A 238 4.51 -22.04 17.41
C LYS A 238 4.41 -20.68 16.73
N LYS A 239 3.26 -20.38 16.10
CA LYS A 239 3.02 -19.08 15.44
C LYS A 239 3.03 -17.91 16.44
N VAL A 240 2.43 -18.08 17.62
CA VAL A 240 2.45 -17.04 18.66
C VAL A 240 3.89 -16.69 19.05
N LYS A 241 4.76 -17.68 19.24
CA LYS A 241 6.18 -17.45 19.53
C LYS A 241 6.91 -16.72 18.40
N GLU A 242 6.65 -17.09 17.15
CA GLU A 242 7.20 -16.39 15.98
C GLU A 242 6.77 -14.92 15.96
N TYR A 243 5.52 -14.61 16.33
CA TYR A 243 5.04 -13.24 16.44
C TYR A 243 5.63 -12.49 17.63
N ASP A 244 5.86 -13.13 18.79
CA ASP A 244 6.54 -12.52 19.92
C ASP A 244 7.97 -12.07 19.57
N GLU A 245 8.72 -12.95 18.89
CA GLU A 245 10.07 -12.62 18.43
C GLU A 245 10.06 -11.46 17.43
N LEU A 246 9.10 -11.45 16.50
CA LEU A 246 8.94 -10.37 15.53
C LEU A 246 8.58 -9.04 16.21
N LEU A 247 7.61 -9.04 17.13
CA LEU A 247 7.23 -7.85 17.90
C LEU A 247 8.41 -7.28 18.68
N ALA A 248 9.19 -8.14 19.35
CA ALA A 248 10.37 -7.71 20.09
C ALA A 248 11.41 -7.03 19.19
N LYS A 249 11.67 -7.58 17.99
CA LYS A 249 12.58 -6.97 17.01
C LYS A 249 12.08 -5.64 16.47
N ILE A 250 10.79 -5.57 16.13
CA ILE A 250 10.16 -4.33 15.65
C ILE A 250 10.24 -3.25 16.73
N SER A 251 9.82 -3.55 17.96
CA SER A 251 9.86 -2.60 19.08
C SER A 251 11.26 -2.07 19.34
N LYS A 252 12.27 -2.96 19.41
CA LYS A 252 13.67 -2.56 19.59
C LYS A 252 14.17 -1.65 18.47
N THR A 253 13.77 -1.93 17.22
CA THR A 253 14.15 -1.12 16.06
C THR A 253 13.49 0.26 16.11
N VAL A 254 12.20 0.33 16.47
CA VAL A 254 11.47 1.59 16.65
C VAL A 254 12.08 2.43 17.78
N GLU A 255 12.45 1.81 18.90
CA GLU A 255 13.15 2.49 20.00
C GLU A 255 14.48 3.10 19.55
N GLU A 256 15.31 2.36 18.82
CA GLU A 256 16.57 2.89 18.29
C GLU A 256 16.33 4.04 17.30
N ILE A 257 15.33 3.93 16.42
CA ILE A 257 14.96 5.03 15.51
C ILE A 257 14.51 6.27 16.31
N ASN A 258 13.68 6.10 17.33
CA ASN A 258 13.21 7.20 18.17
C ASN A 258 14.37 7.91 18.88
N LYS A 259 15.33 7.16 19.41
CA LYS A 259 16.53 7.71 20.03
C LYS A 259 17.30 8.61 19.05
N ARG A 260 17.50 8.13 17.82
CA ARG A 260 18.24 8.85 16.78
C ARG A 260 17.49 10.08 16.26
N LEU A 261 16.17 9.99 16.15
CA LEU A 261 15.34 11.16 15.81
C LEU A 261 15.30 12.19 16.95
N GLY A 262 15.40 11.78 18.22
CA GLY A 262 15.60 12.72 19.33
C GLY A 262 16.94 13.44 19.26
N GLU A 263 18.01 12.76 18.84
CA GLU A 263 19.32 13.38 18.62
C GLU A 263 19.32 14.41 17.45
N LYS A 264 18.47 14.22 16.44
CA LYS A 264 18.29 15.20 15.34
C LYS A 264 17.84 16.56 15.88
N GLU A 265 16.89 16.59 16.81
CA GLU A 265 16.37 17.84 17.38
C GLU A 265 17.48 18.63 18.07
N LEU A 266 18.37 17.95 18.81
CA LEU A 266 19.56 18.54 19.42
C LEU A 266 20.55 19.11 18.37
N ILE A 267 20.83 18.35 17.30
CA ILE A 267 21.76 18.77 16.23
C ILE A 267 21.24 19.99 15.44
N MET A 268 19.92 20.05 15.21
CA MET A 268 19.29 21.19 14.54
C MET A 268 19.34 22.46 15.40
N VAL A 269 19.17 22.33 16.72
CA VAL A 269 19.31 23.47 17.65
C VAL A 269 20.77 23.95 17.70
N GLU A 270 21.74 23.05 17.83
CA GLU A 270 23.17 23.39 17.82
C GLU A 270 23.60 24.08 16.51
N SER A 271 23.13 23.59 15.37
CA SER A 271 23.49 24.18 14.07
C SER A 271 22.85 25.56 13.82
N GLN A 272 21.68 25.84 14.41
CA GLN A 272 21.10 27.20 14.43
C GLN A 272 21.87 28.14 15.36
N GLU A 273 22.33 27.66 16.51
CA GLU A 273 23.20 28.43 17.40
C GLU A 273 24.56 28.71 16.76
N ASP A 274 25.17 27.72 16.11
CA ASP A 274 26.47 27.87 15.42
C ASP A 274 26.35 28.84 14.24
N ALA A 275 25.28 28.77 13.44
CA ALA A 275 25.00 29.73 12.38
C ALA A 275 24.77 31.15 12.94
N SER A 276 24.08 31.27 14.08
CA SER A 276 23.85 32.56 14.74
C SER A 276 25.14 33.15 15.31
N LYS A 277 26.01 32.32 15.89
CA LYS A 277 27.34 32.75 16.39
C LYS A 277 28.25 33.18 15.24
N ILE A 278 28.24 32.46 14.11
CA ILE A 278 28.99 32.86 12.90
C ILE A 278 28.47 34.21 12.38
N GLY A 279 27.14 34.38 12.29
CA GLY A 279 26.54 35.67 11.88
C GLY A 279 26.90 36.82 12.83
N GLN A 280 26.90 36.58 14.15
CA GLN A 280 27.33 37.57 15.15
C GLN A 280 28.82 37.92 15.04
N ILE A 281 29.69 36.95 14.75
CA ILE A 281 31.13 37.20 14.55
C ILE A 281 31.37 38.01 13.27
N GLU A 282 30.61 37.76 12.20
CA GLU A 282 30.67 38.54 10.96
C GLU A 282 30.16 39.99 11.17
N GLU A 283 29.06 40.17 11.91
CA GLU A 283 28.56 41.51 12.28
C GLU A 283 29.54 42.29 13.15
N ILE A 284 30.15 41.66 14.16
CA ILE A 284 31.17 42.29 15.02
C ILE A 284 32.39 42.71 14.19
N ASN A 285 32.87 41.85 13.29
CA ASN A 285 34.00 42.19 12.41
C ASN A 285 33.66 43.34 11.43
N LEU A 286 32.43 43.39 10.92
CA LEU A 286 31.98 44.49 10.05
C LEU A 286 31.84 45.81 10.81
N GLU A 287 31.37 45.76 12.05
CA GLU A 287 31.22 46.94 12.91
C GLU A 287 32.58 47.47 13.38
N GLU A 288 33.53 46.59 13.73
CA GLU A 288 34.92 46.95 14.02
C GLU A 288 35.64 47.51 12.79
N ALA A 289 35.48 46.90 11.62
CA ALA A 289 36.04 47.41 10.37
C ALA A 289 35.46 48.79 10.00
N SER A 290 34.17 49.02 10.28
CA SER A 290 33.51 50.32 10.06
C SER A 290 34.03 51.40 11.02
N LYS A 291 34.26 51.06 12.30
CA LYS A 291 34.87 51.99 13.27
C LYS A 291 36.30 52.36 12.91
N ILE A 292 37.09 51.39 12.42
CA ILE A 292 38.45 51.63 11.94
C ILE A 292 38.43 52.56 10.70
N LEU A 293 37.48 52.35 9.77
CA LEU A 293 37.30 53.23 8.60
C LEU A 293 36.90 54.66 9.01
N GLU A 294 35.98 54.84 9.96
CA GLU A 294 35.62 56.17 10.47
C GLU A 294 36.79 56.88 11.18
N GLU A 295 37.64 56.15 11.93
CA GLU A 295 38.83 56.72 12.54
C GLU A 295 39.89 57.12 11.50
N LEU A 296 40.07 56.32 10.45
CA LEU A 296 40.97 56.63 9.34
C LEU A 296 40.50 57.86 8.53
N GLU A 297 39.18 58.01 8.32
CA GLU A 297 38.61 59.22 7.70
C GLU A 297 38.81 60.46 8.58
N LYS A 298 38.64 60.35 9.91
CA LYS A 298 38.91 61.46 10.86
C LYS A 298 40.37 61.87 10.92
N GLN A 299 41.29 60.95 10.62
CA GLN A 299 42.73 61.22 10.55
C GLN A 299 43.17 61.80 9.19
N GLY A 300 42.25 62.02 8.25
CA GLY A 300 42.54 62.64 6.94
C GLY A 300 43.34 61.76 6.00
N VAL A 301 43.30 60.43 6.18
CA VAL A 301 43.97 59.48 5.29
C VAL A 301 42.99 59.11 4.17
N GLU A 302 43.26 59.53 2.94
CA GLU A 302 42.50 59.07 1.77
C GLU A 302 42.68 57.55 1.61
N VAL A 303 41.63 56.80 1.90
CA VAL A 303 41.58 55.35 1.65
C VAL A 303 41.42 55.14 0.15
N ILE A 304 42.52 54.78 -0.53
CA ILE A 304 42.50 54.39 -1.94
C ILE A 304 41.72 53.06 -2.04
N SER A 305 40.47 53.15 -2.51
CA SER A 305 39.65 52.00 -2.88
C SER A 305 40.33 51.21 -4.00
N THR A 306 40.91 50.06 -3.66
CA THR A 306 41.29 49.04 -4.63
C THR A 306 40.19 47.98 -4.72
N VAL A 307 38.99 48.36 -5.15
CA VAL A 307 38.03 47.39 -5.68
C VAL A 307 38.40 47.14 -7.14
N PRO A 308 38.74 45.90 -7.56
CA PRO A 308 38.92 45.60 -8.96
C PRO A 308 37.58 45.75 -9.68
N LYS A 309 37.52 46.61 -10.68
CA LYS A 309 36.39 46.67 -11.61
C LYS A 309 36.24 45.32 -12.30
N GLU A 310 35.11 44.65 -12.09
CA GLU A 310 34.66 43.57 -12.97
C GLU A 310 34.56 44.11 -14.41
N LYS A 311 35.17 43.37 -15.35
CA LYS A 311 34.95 43.58 -16.77
C LYS A 311 33.60 42.96 -17.15
N VAL A 312 32.77 43.79 -17.77
CA VAL A 312 31.65 43.39 -18.65
C VAL A 312 32.17 42.52 -19.79
#